data_AF-A0ABD5P5X0-F1
#
_entry.id   AF-A0ABD5P5X0-F1
#
_cell.length_a   1.000
_cell.length_b   1.000
_cell.length_c   1.000
_cell.angle_alpha   90.00
_cell.angle_beta   90.00
_cell.angle_gamma   90.00
#
_symmetry.space_group_name_H-M   'P 1'
#
loop_
_entity.id
_entity.type
_entity.pdbx_description
1 polymer ?
#
loop_
_entity_poly.entity_id
_entity_poly.type
_entity_poly.pdbx_seq_one_letter_code
_entity_poly.pdbx_strand_id
1 'polypeptide(L)'
;MREDRLSRAERGQAYTLEGFVGAMVVLMAVLFAIQAVVITPTTGGAVDRTVQAQLQQELQDSLLVAENDGNLSYLVRHWEVDESEDEVTFNGSDPALDDRRGHYNTSAFEKKFAIGEMLDERFANRSGQNYNVVLTYQNGSRADREALVYQGKPDTNAFAASYSVTLYDDQELTSDSESRSLKDVYDDPDLEPPIPRYSDESSEVYNVVEVRVIVW
;
A
#
# COMPACT_ATOMS: atom_id res chain seq x y z
N MET A 1 -8.43 -70.55 64.20
CA MET A 1 -8.25 -69.07 64.28
C MET A 1 -7.17 -68.54 63.32
N ARG A 2 -6.88 -69.22 62.19
CA ARG A 2 -5.87 -68.82 61.19
C ARG A 2 -6.48 -68.40 59.83
N GLU A 3 -7.73 -68.77 59.56
CA GLU A 3 -8.41 -68.50 58.28
C GLU A 3 -8.93 -67.05 58.18
N ASP A 4 -9.26 -66.41 59.31
CA ASP A 4 -9.87 -65.08 59.34
C ASP A 4 -8.88 -63.92 59.01
N ARG A 5 -7.57 -64.21 59.05
CA ARG A 5 -6.51 -63.24 58.70
C ARG A 5 -6.22 -63.18 57.20
N LEU A 6 -6.46 -64.26 56.46
CA LEU A 6 -6.27 -64.32 55.00
C LEU A 6 -7.32 -63.47 54.28
N SER A 7 -8.60 -63.61 54.66
CA SER A 7 -9.72 -62.81 54.13
C SER A 7 -9.54 -61.29 54.32
N ARG A 8 -8.97 -60.86 55.46
CA ARG A 8 -8.74 -59.42 55.73
C ARG A 8 -7.54 -58.87 54.94
N ALA A 9 -6.50 -59.67 54.74
CA ALA A 9 -5.34 -59.31 53.92
C ALA A 9 -5.69 -59.26 52.42
N GLU A 10 -6.48 -60.22 51.93
CA GLU A 10 -7.00 -60.25 50.56
C GLU A 10 -7.94 -59.07 50.29
N ARG A 11 -8.81 -58.70 51.24
CA ARG A 11 -9.64 -57.49 51.14
C ARG A 11 -8.81 -56.20 51.17
N GLY A 12 -7.78 -56.13 52.02
CA GLY A 12 -6.86 -54.99 52.06
C GLY A 12 -6.08 -54.81 50.76
N GLN A 13 -5.64 -55.91 50.14
CA GLN A 13 -4.97 -55.90 48.84
C GLN A 13 -5.93 -55.51 47.70
N ALA A 14 -7.18 -55.97 47.74
CA ALA A 14 -8.20 -55.58 46.78
C ALA A 14 -8.45 -54.06 46.79
N TYR A 15 -8.56 -53.44 47.98
CA TYR A 15 -8.72 -51.98 48.07
C TYR A 15 -7.52 -51.20 47.55
N THR A 16 -6.29 -51.69 47.75
CA THR A 16 -5.10 -51.04 47.17
C THR A 16 -5.03 -51.18 45.65
N LEU A 17 -5.51 -52.30 45.10
CA LEU A 17 -5.53 -52.54 43.66
C LEU A 17 -6.64 -51.73 42.97
N GLU A 18 -7.81 -51.61 43.62
CA GLU A 18 -8.91 -50.77 43.16
C GLU A 18 -8.54 -49.28 43.20
N GLY A 19 -7.86 -48.83 44.27
CA GLY A 19 -7.34 -47.47 44.35
C GLY A 19 -6.30 -47.16 43.27
N PHE A 20 -5.43 -48.12 42.94
CA PHE A 20 -4.44 -47.98 41.87
C PHE A 20 -5.10 -47.87 40.49
N VAL A 21 -6.07 -48.75 40.19
CA VAL A 21 -6.83 -48.69 38.93
C VAL A 21 -7.65 -47.40 38.83
N GLY A 22 -8.26 -46.96 39.93
CA GLY A 22 -8.98 -45.68 39.98
C GLY A 22 -8.06 -44.49 39.69
N ALA A 23 -6.86 -44.47 40.26
CA ALA A 23 -5.86 -43.43 39.98
C ALA A 23 -5.42 -43.45 38.50
N MET A 24 -5.25 -44.63 37.90
CA MET A 24 -4.93 -44.75 36.46
C MET A 24 -6.06 -44.23 35.56
N VAL A 25 -7.32 -44.52 35.88
CA VAL A 25 -8.47 -44.04 35.12
C VAL A 25 -8.59 -42.52 35.21
N VAL A 26 -8.42 -41.94 36.39
CA VAL A 26 -8.42 -40.48 36.57
C VAL A 26 -7.25 -39.84 35.83
N LEU A 27 -6.04 -40.43 35.91
CA LEU A 27 -4.88 -39.95 35.16
C LEU A 27 -5.12 -39.98 33.65
N MET A 28 -5.68 -41.08 33.11
CA MET A 28 -6.03 -41.18 31.70
C MET A 28 -7.09 -40.14 31.31
N ALA A 29 -8.14 -39.96 32.12
CA ALA A 29 -9.17 -38.96 31.87
C ALA A 29 -8.60 -37.54 31.85
N VAL A 30 -7.68 -37.23 32.77
CA VAL A 30 -6.97 -35.94 32.81
C VAL A 30 -6.03 -35.78 31.61
N LEU A 31 -5.29 -36.83 31.22
CA LEU A 31 -4.44 -36.80 30.03
C LEU A 31 -5.26 -36.59 28.74
N PHE A 32 -6.41 -37.26 28.61
CA PHE A 32 -7.34 -37.03 27.51
C PHE A 32 -7.90 -35.60 27.51
N ALA A 33 -8.21 -35.06 28.69
CA ALA A 33 -8.68 -33.67 28.83
C ALA A 33 -7.59 -32.65 28.48
N ILE A 34 -6.32 -32.91 28.82
CA ILE A 34 -5.19 -32.02 28.51
C ILE A 34 -4.80 -32.10 27.03
N GLN A 35 -4.97 -33.26 26.38
CA GLN A 35 -4.79 -33.39 24.92
C GLN A 35 -5.86 -32.65 24.11
N ALA A 36 -6.93 -32.15 24.73
CA ALA A 36 -7.84 -31.19 24.13
C ALA A 36 -7.19 -29.79 24.06
N VAL A 37 -6.02 -29.71 23.41
CA VAL A 37 -5.51 -28.44 22.90
C VAL A 37 -6.47 -28.05 21.80
N VAL A 38 -7.35 -27.10 22.10
CA VAL A 38 -8.06 -26.37 21.07
C VAL A 38 -6.99 -25.64 20.27
N ILE A 39 -6.65 -26.17 19.10
CA ILE A 39 -5.92 -25.42 18.08
C ILE A 39 -6.93 -24.41 17.56
N THR A 40 -7.12 -23.33 18.33
CA THR A 40 -7.84 -22.16 17.82
C THR A 40 -6.98 -21.64 16.68
N PRO A 41 -7.49 -21.58 15.44
CA PRO A 41 -6.73 -20.99 14.36
C PRO A 41 -6.41 -19.56 14.78
N THR A 42 -5.13 -19.22 14.95
CA THR A 42 -4.69 -17.83 15.15
C THR A 42 -4.79 -17.04 13.84
N THR A 43 -5.75 -17.37 12.98
CA THR A 43 -5.77 -17.05 11.56
C THR A 43 -6.29 -15.67 11.25
N GLY A 44 -6.96 -14.97 12.19
CA GLY A 44 -7.46 -13.61 11.95
C GLY A 44 -6.37 -12.70 11.37
N GLY A 45 -5.27 -12.49 12.10
CA GLY A 45 -4.18 -11.63 11.63
C GLY A 45 -3.22 -12.25 10.59
N ALA A 46 -3.35 -13.53 10.24
CA ALA A 46 -2.50 -14.17 9.23
C ALA A 46 -3.18 -14.19 7.86
N VAL A 47 -4.50 -14.42 7.84
CA VAL A 47 -5.32 -14.29 6.63
C VAL A 47 -5.34 -12.84 6.18
N ASP A 48 -5.55 -11.88 7.10
CA ASP A 48 -5.55 -10.44 6.77
C ASP A 48 -4.22 -9.98 6.17
N ARG A 49 -3.08 -10.43 6.73
CA ARG A 49 -1.75 -10.12 6.18
C ARG A 49 -1.48 -10.75 4.82
N THR A 50 -1.99 -11.97 4.60
CA THR A 50 -1.84 -12.66 3.31
C THR A 50 -2.67 -11.96 2.23
N VAL A 51 -3.91 -11.57 2.55
CA VAL A 51 -4.77 -10.79 1.66
C VAL A 51 -4.16 -9.43 1.38
N GLN A 52 -3.67 -8.72 2.40
CA GLN A 52 -3.00 -7.43 2.21
C GLN A 52 -1.75 -7.54 1.31
N ALA A 53 -0.93 -8.58 1.50
CA ALA A 53 0.22 -8.82 0.64
C ALA A 53 -0.20 -9.13 -0.82
N GLN A 54 -1.29 -9.85 -1.02
CA GLN A 54 -1.85 -10.11 -2.36
C GLN A 54 -2.37 -8.82 -3.02
N LEU A 55 -3.11 -7.99 -2.29
CA LEU A 55 -3.63 -6.70 -2.79
C LEU A 55 -2.49 -5.73 -3.11
N GLN A 56 -1.46 -5.69 -2.27
CA GLN A 56 -0.26 -4.88 -2.53
C GLN A 56 0.48 -5.36 -3.78
N GLN A 57 0.59 -6.68 -3.99
CA GLN A 57 1.17 -7.23 -5.21
C GLN A 57 0.32 -6.89 -6.44
N GLU A 58 -1.01 -7.00 -6.37
CA GLU A 58 -1.91 -6.62 -7.48
C GLU A 58 -1.78 -5.14 -7.82
N LEU A 59 -1.66 -4.26 -6.81
CA LEU A 59 -1.45 -2.83 -7.02
C LEU A 59 -0.07 -2.54 -7.64
N GLN A 60 0.98 -3.25 -7.19
CA GLN A 60 2.33 -3.15 -7.76
C GLN A 60 2.36 -3.59 -9.23
N ASP A 61 1.70 -4.69 -9.55
CA ASP A 61 1.58 -5.21 -10.91
C ASP A 61 0.79 -4.23 -11.79
N SER A 62 -0.27 -3.61 -11.24
CA SER A 62 -1.03 -2.56 -11.94
C SER A 62 -0.16 -1.33 -12.24
N LEU A 63 0.70 -0.90 -11.32
CA LEU A 63 1.66 0.17 -11.56
C LEU A 63 2.70 -0.21 -12.64
N LEU A 64 3.17 -1.45 -12.65
CA LEU A 64 4.10 -1.94 -13.68
C LEU A 64 3.45 -1.97 -15.06
N VAL A 65 2.20 -2.42 -15.15
CA VAL A 65 1.42 -2.42 -16.40
C VAL A 65 1.13 -0.99 -16.84
N ALA A 66 0.81 -0.10 -15.90
CA ALA A 66 0.64 1.31 -16.20
C ALA A 66 1.93 1.94 -16.72
N GLU A 67 3.11 1.62 -16.18
CA GLU A 67 4.36 2.16 -16.73
C GLU A 67 4.69 1.63 -18.13
N ASN A 68 4.08 0.54 -18.59
CA ASN A 68 4.33 0.04 -19.93
C ASN A 68 4.02 1.13 -20.98
N ASP A 69 4.94 1.29 -21.94
CA ASP A 69 4.96 2.38 -22.93
C ASP A 69 5.10 3.81 -22.34
N GLY A 70 5.56 3.95 -21.10
CA GLY A 70 5.93 5.23 -20.48
C GLY A 70 4.75 6.03 -19.92
N ASN A 71 3.63 5.38 -19.58
CA ASN A 71 2.42 6.08 -19.12
C ASN A 71 2.59 6.77 -17.75
N LEU A 72 3.40 6.24 -16.82
CA LEU A 72 3.64 6.95 -15.56
C LEU A 72 4.59 8.14 -15.78
N SER A 73 5.59 8.00 -16.66
CA SER A 73 6.36 9.15 -17.12
C SER A 73 5.49 10.20 -17.79
N TYR A 74 4.54 9.78 -18.62
CA TYR A 74 3.57 10.67 -19.25
C TYR A 74 2.73 11.40 -18.21
N LEU A 75 2.18 10.70 -17.22
CA LEU A 75 1.41 11.26 -16.12
C LEU A 75 2.21 12.31 -15.34
N VAL A 76 3.43 11.95 -14.94
CA VAL A 76 4.27 12.80 -14.07
C VAL A 76 4.67 14.10 -14.78
N ARG A 77 4.78 14.10 -16.12
CA ARG A 77 5.14 15.26 -16.95
C ARG A 77 3.93 15.99 -17.56
N HIS A 78 2.72 15.68 -17.11
CA HIS A 78 1.50 16.25 -17.68
C HIS A 78 1.21 17.66 -17.14
N TRP A 79 2.10 18.61 -17.44
CA TRP A 79 2.05 19.98 -16.95
C TRP A 79 1.58 20.94 -18.02
N GLU A 80 0.90 22.00 -17.61
CA GLU A 80 0.54 23.14 -18.44
C GLU A 80 1.14 24.40 -17.84
N VAL A 81 1.58 25.32 -18.71
CA VAL A 81 2.13 26.60 -18.30
C VAL A 81 1.10 27.68 -18.65
N ASP A 82 0.68 28.42 -17.63
CA ASP A 82 -0.11 29.62 -17.82
C ASP A 82 0.83 30.83 -17.90
N GLU A 83 1.17 31.24 -19.13
CA GLU A 83 2.04 32.41 -19.37
C GLU A 83 1.42 33.74 -18.90
N SER A 84 0.13 33.78 -18.57
CA SER A 84 -0.52 35.00 -18.09
C SER A 84 -0.41 35.18 -16.57
N GLU A 85 -0.21 34.09 -15.84
CA GLU A 85 -0.09 34.05 -14.38
C GLU A 85 1.31 33.59 -13.90
N ASP A 86 2.22 33.33 -14.84
CA ASP A 86 3.57 32.78 -14.60
C ASP A 86 3.53 31.47 -13.76
N GLU A 87 2.45 30.68 -13.93
CA GLU A 87 2.19 29.47 -13.14
C GLU A 87 2.39 28.21 -13.98
N VAL A 88 2.95 27.16 -13.36
CA VAL A 88 3.02 25.82 -13.96
C VAL A 88 2.26 24.84 -13.08
N THR A 89 1.25 24.18 -13.64
CA THR A 89 0.39 23.24 -12.90
C THR A 89 0.26 21.91 -13.63
N PHE A 90 -0.31 20.90 -12.98
CA PHE A 90 -0.71 19.68 -13.66
C PHE A 90 -1.94 19.96 -14.54
N ASN A 91 -1.83 19.74 -15.85
CA ASN A 91 -2.87 20.07 -16.83
C ASN A 91 -4.18 19.33 -16.52
N GLY A 92 -5.26 20.07 -16.29
CA GLY A 92 -6.57 19.53 -15.95
C GLY A 92 -6.74 19.12 -14.49
N SER A 93 -5.80 19.49 -13.62
CA SER A 93 -6.03 19.46 -12.17
C SER A 93 -6.95 20.62 -11.75
N ASP A 94 -7.76 20.41 -10.70
CA ASP A 94 -8.60 21.48 -10.17
C ASP A 94 -7.71 22.54 -9.47
N PRO A 95 -8.00 23.84 -9.63
CA PRO A 95 -7.23 24.88 -8.95
C PRO A 95 -7.28 24.67 -7.44
N ALA A 96 -6.13 24.78 -6.79
CA ALA A 96 -6.08 24.63 -5.35
C ALA A 96 -6.87 25.73 -4.65
N LEU A 97 -7.61 25.35 -3.61
CA LEU A 97 -8.39 26.30 -2.81
C LEU A 97 -7.54 26.97 -1.70
N ASP A 98 -6.23 26.74 -1.67
CA ASP A 98 -5.24 27.18 -0.65
C ASP A 98 -3.81 27.16 -1.26
N ASP A 99 -2.75 27.41 -0.47
CA ASP A 99 -1.30 27.34 -0.86
C ASP A 99 -0.82 25.93 -1.32
N ARG A 100 -1.71 25.04 -1.73
CA ARG A 100 -1.39 23.72 -2.29
C ARG A 100 -1.37 23.81 -3.81
N ARG A 101 -0.80 22.82 -4.48
CA ARG A 101 -1.02 22.66 -5.92
C ARG A 101 -2.31 21.89 -6.17
N GLY A 102 -2.90 22.09 -7.34
CA GLY A 102 -4.16 21.47 -7.74
C GLY A 102 -4.10 19.94 -7.73
N HIS A 103 -5.26 19.29 -7.54
CA HIS A 103 -5.39 17.84 -7.61
C HIS A 103 -6.39 17.46 -8.70
N TYR A 104 -6.18 16.33 -9.37
CA TYR A 104 -7.15 15.79 -10.29
C TYR A 104 -8.39 15.28 -9.56
N ASN A 105 -9.56 15.64 -10.08
CA ASN A 105 -10.77 14.90 -9.79
C ASN A 105 -10.63 13.44 -10.27
N THR A 106 -11.09 12.48 -9.47
CA THR A 106 -11.04 11.04 -9.79
C THR A 106 -11.57 10.73 -11.19
N SER A 107 -12.72 11.31 -11.57
CA SER A 107 -13.34 11.07 -12.88
C SER A 107 -12.64 11.79 -14.04
N ALA A 108 -11.84 12.81 -13.75
CA ALA A 108 -10.96 13.42 -14.75
C ALA A 108 -9.69 12.58 -14.92
N PHE A 109 -9.13 12.11 -13.79
CA PHE A 109 -7.95 11.26 -13.74
C PHE A 109 -8.16 9.93 -14.49
N GLU A 110 -9.29 9.26 -14.26
CA GLU A 110 -9.63 7.98 -14.92
C GLU A 110 -9.67 8.09 -16.45
N LYS A 111 -10.18 9.22 -16.97
CA LYS A 111 -10.37 9.43 -18.40
C LYS A 111 -9.10 9.83 -19.12
N LYS A 112 -8.14 10.42 -18.38
CA LYS A 112 -6.93 11.02 -18.92
C LYS A 112 -5.73 10.06 -18.85
N PHE A 113 -5.68 9.20 -17.83
CA PHE A 113 -4.52 8.34 -17.59
C PHE A 113 -4.92 6.87 -17.42
N ALA A 114 -4.17 5.96 -18.04
CA ALA A 114 -4.48 4.52 -17.97
C ALA A 114 -4.41 3.96 -16.54
N ILE A 115 -3.48 4.48 -15.71
CA ILE A 115 -3.45 4.13 -14.29
C ILE A 115 -4.73 4.57 -13.57
N GLY A 116 -5.31 5.71 -13.97
CA GLY A 116 -6.58 6.17 -13.41
C GLY A 116 -7.72 5.21 -13.74
N GLU A 117 -7.86 4.82 -15.00
CA GLU A 117 -8.84 3.82 -15.44
C GLU A 117 -8.69 2.50 -14.67
N MET A 118 -7.45 1.99 -14.55
CA MET A 118 -7.19 0.75 -13.81
C MET A 118 -7.55 0.85 -12.33
N LEU A 119 -7.21 1.97 -11.67
CA LEU A 119 -7.53 2.17 -10.25
C LEU A 119 -9.04 2.31 -10.03
N ASP A 120 -9.73 3.02 -10.91
CA ASP A 120 -11.18 3.17 -10.86
C ASP A 120 -11.88 1.82 -11.07
N GLU A 121 -11.50 1.06 -12.10
CA GLU A 121 -12.05 -0.28 -12.36
C GLU A 121 -11.83 -1.27 -11.22
N ARG A 122 -10.64 -1.24 -10.59
CA ARG A 122 -10.24 -2.24 -9.60
C ARG A 122 -10.71 -1.93 -8.18
N PHE A 123 -10.67 -0.67 -7.79
CA PHE A 123 -10.87 -0.28 -6.39
C PHE A 123 -12.14 0.55 -6.20
N ALA A 124 -12.34 1.60 -6.99
CA ALA A 124 -13.51 2.47 -6.82
C ALA A 124 -14.82 1.79 -7.27
N ASN A 125 -14.91 1.35 -8.52
CA ASN A 125 -16.13 0.77 -9.08
C ASN A 125 -16.46 -0.62 -8.54
N ARG A 126 -15.43 -1.48 -8.36
CA ARG A 126 -15.65 -2.86 -7.90
C ARG A 126 -15.82 -2.98 -6.40
N SER A 127 -15.03 -2.24 -5.63
CA SER A 127 -14.89 -2.44 -4.18
C SER A 127 -15.39 -1.25 -3.37
N GLY A 128 -15.69 -0.10 -3.99
CA GLY A 128 -16.08 1.12 -3.29
C GLY A 128 -14.96 1.73 -2.45
N GLN A 129 -13.71 1.36 -2.73
CA GLN A 129 -12.54 1.82 -1.99
C GLN A 129 -12.06 3.16 -2.53
N ASN A 130 -11.49 3.96 -1.64
CA ASN A 130 -10.86 5.21 -2.01
C ASN A 130 -9.38 4.98 -2.29
N TYR A 131 -8.80 5.84 -3.13
CA TYR A 131 -7.39 5.86 -3.40
C TYR A 131 -6.84 7.28 -3.48
N ASN A 132 -5.58 7.41 -3.10
CA ASN A 132 -4.76 8.59 -3.34
C ASN A 132 -3.62 8.22 -4.27
N VAL A 133 -3.26 9.14 -5.16
CA VAL A 133 -2.03 9.08 -5.94
C VAL A 133 -1.14 10.22 -5.45
N VAL A 134 0.03 9.87 -4.93
CA VAL A 134 0.97 10.82 -4.31
C VAL A 134 2.32 10.68 -5.00
N LEU A 135 2.85 11.79 -5.50
CA LEU A 135 4.21 11.90 -5.98
C LEU A 135 5.13 12.21 -4.82
N THR A 136 6.27 11.54 -4.76
CA THR A 136 7.38 11.92 -3.88
C THR A 136 8.61 12.16 -4.74
N TYR A 137 9.23 13.33 -4.62
CA TYR A 137 10.37 13.73 -5.45
C TYR A 137 11.43 14.42 -4.61
N GLN A 138 12.65 14.52 -5.15
CA GLN A 138 13.74 15.20 -4.46
C GLN A 138 13.64 16.71 -4.65
N ASN A 139 13.70 17.46 -3.55
CA ASN A 139 13.82 18.90 -3.51
C ASN A 139 15.06 19.27 -2.67
N GLY A 140 16.17 19.55 -3.35
CA GLY A 140 17.47 19.75 -2.71
C GLY A 140 17.90 18.51 -1.91
N SER A 141 18.04 18.66 -0.59
CA SER A 141 18.46 17.57 0.31
C SER A 141 17.28 16.83 0.98
N ARG A 142 16.04 17.14 0.61
CA ARG A 142 14.83 16.56 1.21
C ARG A 142 13.93 15.97 0.13
N ALA A 143 13.09 15.03 0.52
CA ALA A 143 12.02 14.55 -0.34
C ALA A 143 10.73 15.32 0.00
N ASP A 144 10.12 15.92 -1.01
CA ASP A 144 8.81 16.56 -0.92
C ASP A 144 7.72 15.66 -1.51
N ARG A 145 6.46 15.98 -1.20
CA ARG A 145 5.31 15.20 -1.61
C ARG A 145 4.22 16.09 -2.17
N GLU A 146 3.64 15.65 -3.27
CA GLU A 146 2.51 16.29 -3.92
C GLU A 146 1.42 15.26 -4.19
N ALA A 147 0.16 15.60 -3.96
CA ALA A 147 -0.94 14.69 -4.30
C ALA A 147 -1.40 14.99 -5.74
N LEU A 148 -1.52 13.95 -6.56
CA LEU A 148 -2.19 14.06 -7.86
C LEU A 148 -3.67 13.77 -7.73
N VAL A 149 -4.05 12.84 -6.86
CA VAL A 149 -5.44 12.52 -6.55
C VAL A 149 -5.54 12.43 -5.04
N TYR A 150 -6.53 13.12 -4.47
CA TYR A 150 -6.76 13.15 -3.03
C TYR A 150 -8.25 12.91 -2.70
N GLN A 151 -8.57 11.70 -2.24
CA GLN A 151 -9.90 11.28 -1.79
C GLN A 151 -10.04 11.26 -0.26
N GLY A 152 -9.14 11.95 0.44
CA GLY A 152 -9.15 12.06 1.90
C GLY A 152 -8.01 11.32 2.58
N LYS A 153 -8.11 11.20 3.90
CA LYS A 153 -7.06 10.59 4.72
C LYS A 153 -7.21 9.06 4.72
N PRO A 154 -6.15 8.30 4.36
CA PRO A 154 -6.16 6.85 4.47
C PRO A 154 -6.46 6.36 5.88
N ASP A 155 -7.17 5.24 5.98
CA ASP A 155 -7.47 4.58 7.26
C ASP A 155 -6.31 3.68 7.73
N THR A 156 -6.49 3.01 8.87
CA THR A 156 -5.46 2.15 9.48
C THR A 156 -5.17 0.87 8.67
N ASN A 157 -6.09 0.47 7.80
CA ASN A 157 -5.98 -0.74 6.98
C ASN A 157 -5.54 -0.43 5.55
N ALA A 158 -5.21 0.84 5.26
CA ALA A 158 -4.72 1.24 3.97
C ALA A 158 -3.47 0.44 3.56
N PHE A 159 -3.41 0.08 2.29
CA PHE A 159 -2.23 -0.52 1.67
C PHE A 159 -1.74 0.37 0.54
N ALA A 160 -0.45 0.28 0.24
CA ALA A 160 0.18 1.13 -0.75
C ALA A 160 1.22 0.36 -1.56
N ALA A 161 1.36 0.76 -2.81
CA ALA A 161 2.44 0.35 -3.70
C ALA A 161 3.04 1.59 -4.35
N SER A 162 4.29 1.48 -4.78
CA SER A 162 4.96 2.58 -5.44
C SER A 162 5.83 2.12 -6.60
N TYR A 163 6.03 3.05 -7.54
CA TYR A 163 6.90 2.87 -8.70
C TYR A 163 7.72 4.14 -8.91
N SER A 164 9.02 3.99 -9.15
CA SER A 164 9.92 5.13 -9.36
C SER A 164 10.10 5.38 -10.85
N VAL A 165 9.82 6.61 -11.28
CA VAL A 165 9.98 7.09 -12.64
C VAL A 165 11.17 8.05 -12.66
N THR A 166 12.10 7.84 -13.60
CA THR A 166 13.21 8.77 -13.82
C THR A 166 12.84 9.73 -14.92
N LEU A 167 12.92 11.02 -14.64
CA LEU A 167 12.69 12.11 -15.58
C LEU A 167 14.03 12.61 -16.11
N TYR A 168 14.08 12.97 -17.39
CA TYR A 168 15.27 13.54 -18.03
C TYR A 168 15.00 14.95 -18.54
N ASP A 169 16.03 15.78 -18.55
CA ASP A 169 15.95 17.20 -18.91
C ASP A 169 15.32 17.45 -20.29
N ASP A 170 15.59 16.56 -21.25
CA ASP A 170 15.17 16.65 -22.64
C ASP A 170 13.74 16.14 -22.90
N GLN A 171 13.08 15.57 -21.90
CA GLN A 171 11.71 15.09 -22.05
C GLN A 171 10.74 16.27 -22.16
N GLU A 172 9.91 16.23 -23.20
CA GLU A 172 8.86 17.23 -23.42
C GLU A 172 7.76 17.14 -22.36
N LEU A 173 7.07 18.24 -22.07
CA LEU A 173 5.80 18.19 -21.37
C LEU A 173 4.79 17.37 -22.18
N THR A 174 3.87 16.70 -21.49
CA THR A 174 2.90 15.81 -22.15
C THR A 174 1.50 16.39 -22.24
N SER A 175 1.29 17.64 -21.87
CA SER A 175 0.02 18.32 -22.14
C SER A 175 -0.08 18.66 -23.62
N ASP A 176 -1.31 18.63 -24.16
CA ASP A 176 -1.57 18.73 -25.60
C ASP A 176 -1.17 20.09 -26.21
N SER A 177 -0.89 21.09 -25.38
CA SER A 177 -0.53 22.46 -25.76
C SER A 177 0.95 22.80 -25.60
N GLU A 178 1.76 21.92 -25.01
CA GLU A 178 3.14 22.23 -24.64
C GLU A 178 4.15 21.44 -25.48
N SER A 179 5.20 22.15 -25.94
CA SER A 179 6.36 21.56 -26.62
C SER A 179 7.68 21.84 -25.89
N ARG A 180 7.59 22.48 -24.72
CA ARG A 180 8.74 22.74 -23.86
C ARG A 180 9.26 21.43 -23.27
N SER A 181 10.57 21.30 -23.15
CA SER A 181 11.20 20.28 -22.33
C SER A 181 11.10 20.63 -20.85
N LEU A 182 11.29 19.64 -19.97
CA LEU A 182 11.40 19.86 -18.53
C LEU A 182 12.50 20.87 -18.19
N LYS A 183 13.61 20.83 -18.94
CA LYS A 183 14.70 21.80 -18.80
C LYS A 183 14.28 23.20 -19.22
N ASP A 184 13.52 23.37 -20.30
CA ASP A 184 13.07 24.70 -20.75
C ASP A 184 12.21 25.37 -19.69
N VAL A 185 11.32 24.61 -19.03
CA VAL A 185 10.50 25.12 -17.92
C VAL A 185 11.35 25.51 -16.71
N TYR A 186 12.38 24.73 -16.41
CA TYR A 186 13.27 24.99 -15.27
C TYR A 186 14.23 26.17 -15.49
N ASP A 187 14.72 26.34 -16.71
CA ASP A 187 15.66 27.42 -17.06
C ASP A 187 14.95 28.79 -17.15
N ASP A 188 13.61 28.82 -17.19
CA ASP A 188 12.80 30.03 -17.14
C ASP A 188 12.67 30.55 -15.69
N PRO A 189 13.23 31.74 -15.37
CA PRO A 189 13.25 32.25 -14.01
C PRO A 189 11.88 32.72 -13.49
N ASP A 190 10.91 32.91 -14.39
CA ASP A 190 9.58 33.39 -14.03
C ASP A 190 8.63 32.22 -13.71
N LEU A 191 9.01 30.98 -14.05
CA LEU A 191 8.19 29.79 -13.85
C LEU A 191 8.63 28.95 -12.63
N GLU A 192 7.65 28.44 -11.87
CA GLU A 192 7.91 27.50 -10.77
C GLU A 192 7.35 26.10 -11.10
N PRO A 193 8.19 25.13 -11.51
CA PRO A 193 7.70 23.83 -11.94
C PRO A 193 7.09 23.00 -10.78
N PRO A 194 6.07 22.17 -11.05
CA PRO A 194 5.47 21.26 -10.07
C PRO A 194 6.48 20.32 -9.42
N ILE A 195 7.52 19.93 -10.15
CA ILE A 195 8.62 19.11 -9.64
C ILE A 195 9.89 19.87 -9.94
N PRO A 196 10.70 20.25 -8.94
CA PRO A 196 11.95 20.95 -9.19
C PRO A 196 12.98 20.01 -9.83
N ARG A 197 13.95 20.59 -10.52
CA ARG A 197 15.12 19.84 -10.97
C ARG A 197 15.97 19.37 -9.78
N TYR A 198 16.56 18.19 -9.91
CA TYR A 198 17.53 17.65 -8.98
C TYR A 198 18.81 18.50 -8.98
N SER A 199 19.45 18.58 -7.82
CA SER A 199 20.52 19.53 -7.51
C SER A 199 21.87 19.23 -8.18
N ASP A 200 22.00 18.10 -8.88
CA ASP A 200 23.18 17.82 -9.70
C ASP A 200 23.00 18.41 -11.11
N GLU A 201 23.50 19.64 -11.29
CA GLU A 201 23.47 20.37 -12.56
C GLU A 201 24.26 19.69 -13.69
N SER A 202 25.12 18.71 -13.38
CA SER A 202 25.90 17.97 -14.37
C SER A 202 25.22 16.72 -14.92
N SER A 203 24.12 16.30 -14.29
CA SER A 203 23.33 15.13 -14.68
C SER A 203 22.29 15.48 -15.74
N GLU A 204 22.03 14.58 -16.70
CA GLU A 204 20.90 14.68 -17.65
C GLU A 204 19.56 14.29 -16.99
N VAL A 205 19.61 13.73 -15.77
CA VAL A 205 18.43 13.39 -14.98
C VAL A 205 17.83 14.66 -14.38
N TYR A 206 16.58 14.93 -14.73
CA TYR A 206 15.80 16.01 -14.17
C TYR A 206 15.40 15.71 -12.72
N ASN A 207 14.76 14.58 -12.45
CA ASN A 207 14.43 14.12 -11.09
C ASN A 207 14.07 12.62 -11.10
N VAL A 208 14.04 11.99 -9.92
CA VAL A 208 13.49 10.65 -9.73
C VAL A 208 12.23 10.78 -8.88
N VAL A 209 11.08 10.51 -9.49
CA VAL A 209 9.76 10.69 -8.89
C VAL A 209 9.18 9.33 -8.52
N GLU A 210 8.88 9.13 -7.25
CA GLU A 210 8.13 7.97 -6.79
C GLU A 210 6.63 8.26 -6.91
N VAL A 211 5.95 7.52 -7.78
CA VAL A 211 4.49 7.49 -7.87
C VAL A 211 3.99 6.45 -6.88
N ARG A 212 3.30 6.91 -5.82
CA ARG A 212 2.75 6.05 -4.77
C ARG A 212 1.23 6.06 -4.83
N VAL A 213 0.64 4.89 -4.91
CA VAL A 213 -0.81 4.71 -4.80
C VAL A 213 -1.14 4.13 -3.44
N ILE A 214 -2.10 4.75 -2.75
CA ILE A 214 -2.56 4.34 -1.42
C ILE A 214 -4.05 4.05 -1.54
N VAL A 215 -4.51 2.86 -1.16
CA VAL A 215 -5.91 2.42 -1.27
C VAL A 215 -6.46 2.05 0.10
N TRP A 216 -7.71 2.40 0.38
CA TRP A 216 -8.45 2.01 1.59
C TRP A 216 -9.93 1.80 1.31
#